data_AF-A0A450SVG6-F1
#
_entry.id   AF-A0A450SVG6-F1
#
_cell.length_a   1.000
_cell.length_b   1.000
_cell.length_c   1.000
_cell.angle_alpha   90.00
_cell.angle_beta   90.00
_cell.angle_gamma   90.00
#
_symmetry.space_group_name_H-M   'P 1'
#
loop_
_entity.id
_entity.type
_entity.pdbx_description
1 polymer ?
#
loop_
_entity_poly.entity_id
_entity_poly.type
_entity_poly.pdbx_seq_one_letter_code
_entity_poly.pdbx_strand_id
1 'polypeptide(L)'
;EVTEISPLPQEKTIPMEQRRFTVYRLDYSARIRGPDGGYEQVIIEIQKAKFPADIMRFRRYLGNQYQRKENTFTVRVDGKEQEKHPHIVAIYFLGYPLDRLQAPVIQVVRQCYDITTGDRLAGSEEFIESLTHDAFIIQIPALREECKTELEQLLSLFDQRRVTPNDEHILEVDEAAYPEKYQPLVRLLHRAISNEDIRDVMDVEDEILRDFENLERHIDRQEEIIEMQGKELGEKDKALAEKEKALEELRGQLQRLRAPK
;
A
#
# COMPACT_ATOMS: atom_id res chain seq x y z
N GLU A 1 -4.44 -5.88 -23.91
CA GLU A 1 -3.58 -4.73 -24.33
C GLU A 1 -4.07 -3.47 -23.63
N VAL A 2 -3.19 -2.63 -23.11
CA VAL A 2 -3.58 -1.33 -22.54
C VAL A 2 -3.90 -0.38 -23.70
N THR A 3 -5.15 0.08 -23.80
CA THR A 3 -5.60 0.95 -24.89
C THR A 3 -5.64 2.42 -24.48
N GLU A 4 -5.72 2.71 -23.19
CA GLU A 4 -5.76 4.06 -22.64
C GLU A 4 -5.18 4.04 -21.22
N ILE A 5 -4.44 5.09 -20.86
CA ILE A 5 -4.00 5.37 -19.50
C ILE A 5 -4.23 6.84 -19.20
N SER A 6 -4.89 7.13 -18.09
CA SER A 6 -5.19 8.50 -17.66
C SER A 6 -4.83 8.66 -16.18
N PRO A 7 -4.25 9.81 -15.78
CA PRO A 7 -4.02 10.09 -14.37
C PRO A 7 -5.39 10.23 -13.68
N LEU A 8 -5.55 9.61 -12.52
CA LEU A 8 -6.68 9.91 -11.65
C LEU A 8 -6.38 11.20 -10.88
N PRO A 9 -7.38 12.07 -10.64
CA PRO A 9 -7.20 13.31 -9.89
C PRO A 9 -7.01 13.00 -8.39
N GLN A 10 -5.82 12.52 -8.03
CA GLN A 10 -5.43 12.27 -6.64
C GLN A 10 -3.98 12.71 -6.36
N GLU A 11 -3.55 13.84 -6.91
CA GLU A 11 -2.48 14.60 -6.28
C GLU A 11 -3.04 15.15 -4.95
N LYS A 12 -2.85 14.41 -3.85
CA LYS A 12 -3.17 14.93 -2.51
C LYS A 12 -1.94 15.63 -1.93
N THR A 13 -1.79 16.90 -2.28
CA THR A 13 -1.01 17.84 -1.46
C THR A 13 -1.76 18.03 -0.15
N ILE A 14 -1.21 17.58 0.97
CA ILE A 14 -1.76 17.88 2.30
C ILE A 14 -0.90 19.00 2.88
N PRO A 15 -1.27 20.28 2.71
CA PRO A 15 -0.58 21.35 3.41
C PRO A 15 -0.88 21.22 4.91
N MET A 16 0.09 20.77 5.71
CA MET A 16 0.02 20.95 7.15
C MET A 16 0.44 22.38 7.48
N GLU A 17 -0.36 23.11 8.25
CA GLU A 17 -0.20 24.56 8.52
C GLU A 17 1.16 24.95 9.14
N GLN A 18 2.00 24.00 9.54
CA GLN A 18 3.34 24.25 10.06
C GLN A 18 4.50 23.93 9.09
N ARG A 19 4.28 23.14 8.03
CA ARG A 19 5.28 22.84 6.98
C ARG A 19 4.56 22.51 5.66
N ARG A 20 4.86 23.25 4.58
CA ARG A 20 4.33 22.95 3.24
C ARG A 20 4.89 21.61 2.79
N PHE A 21 4.05 20.58 2.76
CA PHE A 21 4.43 19.23 2.35
C PHE A 21 3.51 18.76 1.23
N THR A 22 4.11 18.06 0.25
CA THR A 22 3.42 17.48 -0.89
C THR A 22 3.75 15.98 -0.91
N VAL A 23 2.79 15.12 -0.54
CA VAL A 23 2.88 13.68 -0.89
C VAL A 23 2.45 13.54 -2.33
N TYR A 24 3.38 13.14 -3.19
CA TYR A 24 3.04 12.74 -4.55
C TYR A 24 2.44 11.35 -4.53
N ARG A 25 1.21 11.26 -5.01
CA ARG A 25 0.46 10.03 -5.17
C ARG A 25 0.08 9.92 -6.63
N LEU A 26 0.46 8.80 -7.24
CA LEU A 26 0.24 8.55 -8.65
C LEU A 26 -0.71 7.36 -8.78
N ASP A 27 -1.99 7.67 -8.88
CA ASP A 27 -3.00 6.69 -9.28
C ASP A 27 -3.32 6.92 -10.75
N TYR A 28 -3.45 5.85 -11.50
CA TYR A 28 -3.85 5.88 -12.90
C TYR A 28 -5.11 5.04 -13.10
N SER A 29 -5.93 5.43 -14.06
CA SER A 29 -6.97 4.58 -14.62
C SER A 29 -6.48 4.08 -15.97
N ALA A 30 -6.48 2.76 -16.15
CA ALA A 30 -6.14 2.12 -17.41
C ALA A 30 -7.35 1.41 -17.98
N ARG A 31 -7.52 1.50 -19.31
CA ARG A 31 -8.49 0.70 -20.05
C ARG A 31 -7.75 -0.43 -20.74
N ILE A 32 -8.08 -1.66 -20.37
CA ILE A 32 -7.42 -2.86 -20.88
C ILE A 32 -8.40 -3.61 -21.79
N ARG A 33 -7.98 -3.86 -23.03
CA ARG A 33 -8.71 -4.71 -23.98
C ARG A 33 -8.34 -6.17 -23.74
N GLY A 34 -9.35 -7.00 -23.45
CA GLY A 34 -9.23 -8.45 -23.32
C GLY A 34 -9.12 -9.17 -24.67
N PRO A 35 -8.73 -10.46 -24.68
CA PRO A 35 -8.61 -11.28 -25.90
C PRO A 35 -9.90 -11.36 -26.73
N ASP A 36 -11.02 -11.32 -26.03
CA ASP A 36 -12.41 -11.42 -26.49
C ASP A 36 -12.99 -10.06 -26.93
N GLY A 37 -12.17 -9.00 -26.95
CA GLY A 37 -12.55 -7.67 -27.43
C GLY A 37 -13.29 -6.81 -26.40
N GLY A 38 -13.64 -7.39 -25.25
CA GLY A 38 -14.15 -6.67 -24.08
C GLY A 38 -13.13 -5.69 -23.50
N TYR A 39 -13.61 -4.72 -22.73
CA TYR A 39 -12.77 -3.76 -22.03
C TYR A 39 -12.98 -3.86 -20.52
N GLU A 40 -11.87 -3.84 -19.79
CA GLU A 40 -11.83 -3.75 -18.34
C GLU A 40 -11.21 -2.40 -17.95
N GLN A 41 -11.81 -1.73 -16.97
CA GLN A 41 -11.21 -0.55 -16.36
C GLN A 41 -10.48 -0.98 -15.08
N VAL A 42 -9.19 -0.65 -15.03
CA VAL A 42 -8.30 -1.01 -13.93
C VAL A 42 -7.75 0.25 -13.30
N ILE A 43 -7.75 0.31 -11.97
CA ILE A 43 -6.99 1.33 -11.23
C ILE A 43 -5.59 0.79 -11.01
N ILE A 44 -4.59 1.50 -11.52
CA ILE A 44 -3.18 1.23 -11.27
C ILE A 44 -2.72 2.16 -10.14
N GLU A 45 -2.35 1.56 -9.03
CA GLU A 45 -1.84 2.29 -7.86
C GLU A 45 -0.34 2.12 -7.77
N ILE A 46 0.42 3.21 -7.85
CA ILE A 46 1.88 3.16 -7.70
C ILE A 46 2.26 3.61 -6.29
N GLN A 47 2.91 2.72 -5.54
CA GLN A 47 3.34 2.97 -4.17
C GLN A 47 4.83 2.67 -4.02
N LYS A 48 5.56 3.59 -3.36
CA LYS A 48 6.96 3.39 -2.96
C LYS A 48 7.03 3.13 -1.46
N ALA A 49 7.65 2.01 -1.08
CA ALA A 49 7.96 1.67 0.30
C ALA A 49 9.46 1.89 0.53
N LYS A 50 9.81 2.80 1.42
CA LYS A 50 11.21 2.94 1.87
C LYS A 50 11.48 1.96 3.02
N PHE A 51 10.45 1.61 3.79
CA PHE A 51 10.57 0.80 5.01
C PHE A 51 9.48 -0.28 5.13
N PRO A 52 9.75 -1.39 5.87
CA PRO A 52 8.74 -2.42 6.15
C PRO A 52 7.49 -1.91 6.89
N ALA A 53 7.61 -0.87 7.71
CA ALA A 53 6.50 -0.28 8.45
C ALA A 53 5.43 0.36 7.54
N ASP A 54 5.76 0.70 6.29
CA ASP A 54 4.86 1.33 5.32
C ASP A 54 3.61 0.47 4.97
N ILE A 55 3.59 -0.82 5.34
CA ILE A 55 2.49 -1.74 5.04
C ILE A 55 1.14 -1.22 5.55
N MET A 56 1.10 -0.64 6.76
CA MET A 56 -0.16 -0.17 7.33
C MET A 56 -0.72 1.05 6.59
N ARG A 57 0.16 1.92 6.09
CA ARG A 57 -0.20 3.04 5.20
C ARG A 57 -0.83 2.53 3.90
N PHE A 58 -0.23 1.51 3.28
CA PHE A 58 -0.77 0.92 2.05
C PHE A 58 -2.15 0.28 2.27
N ARG A 59 -2.32 -0.46 3.37
CA ARG A 59 -3.61 -1.08 3.71
C ARG A 59 -4.72 -0.05 3.93
N ARG A 60 -4.43 1.00 4.71
CA ARG A 60 -5.39 2.10 4.95
C ARG A 60 -5.78 2.78 3.63
N TYR A 61 -4.82 2.92 2.73
CA TYR A 61 -5.05 3.56 1.44
C TYR A 61 -5.92 2.72 0.51
N LEU A 62 -5.59 1.44 0.33
CA LEU A 62 -6.41 0.51 -0.46
C LEU A 62 -7.85 0.48 0.07
N GLY A 63 -8.02 0.41 1.40
CA GLY A 63 -9.33 0.48 2.04
C GLY A 63 -10.13 1.73 1.64
N ASN A 64 -9.47 2.89 1.56
CA ASN A 64 -10.09 4.13 1.09
C ASN A 64 -10.45 4.10 -0.40
N GLN A 65 -9.72 3.37 -1.25
CA GLN A 65 -10.07 3.22 -2.67
C GLN A 65 -11.35 2.42 -2.85
N TYR A 66 -11.54 1.34 -2.06
CA TYR A 66 -12.79 0.58 -2.07
C TYR A 66 -14.00 1.37 -1.55
N GLN A 67 -13.79 2.38 -0.70
CA GLN A 67 -14.88 3.20 -0.13
C GLN A 67 -15.37 4.32 -1.07
N ARG A 68 -14.60 4.69 -2.09
CA ARG A 68 -14.92 5.84 -2.95
C ARG A 68 -15.99 5.49 -3.95
N LYS A 69 -17.10 6.24 -3.91
CA LYS A 69 -18.20 6.08 -4.87
C LYS A 69 -17.80 6.51 -6.27
N GLU A 70 -16.84 7.42 -6.39
CA GLU A 70 -16.29 7.91 -7.65
C GLU A 70 -15.43 6.85 -8.37
N ASN A 71 -14.99 5.82 -7.64
CA ASN A 71 -14.32 4.64 -8.20
C ASN A 71 -15.37 3.60 -8.63
N THR A 72 -16.39 4.03 -9.37
CA THR A 72 -17.36 3.16 -10.02
C THR A 72 -17.52 3.61 -11.46
N PHE A 73 -17.77 2.67 -12.37
CA PHE A 73 -18.00 2.95 -13.78
C PHE A 73 -19.26 2.25 -14.26
N THR A 74 -20.00 2.93 -15.14
CA THR A 74 -21.25 2.39 -15.67
C THR A 74 -20.96 1.51 -16.88
N VAL A 75 -21.32 0.24 -16.79
CA VAL A 75 -21.26 -0.71 -17.91
C VAL A 75 -22.67 -1.04 -18.36
N ARG A 76 -22.87 -1.09 -19.68
CA ARG A 76 -24.12 -1.59 -20.25
C ARG A 76 -24.01 -3.10 -20.41
N VAL A 77 -24.75 -3.85 -19.61
CA VAL A 77 -24.84 -5.31 -19.69
C VAL A 77 -26.30 -5.67 -19.91
N ASP A 78 -26.59 -6.43 -20.98
CA ASP A 78 -27.94 -6.83 -21.38
C ASP A 78 -28.95 -5.66 -21.51
N GLY A 79 -28.48 -4.52 -22.02
CA GLY A 79 -29.30 -3.33 -22.23
C GLY A 79 -29.60 -2.51 -20.97
N LYS A 80 -29.16 -2.97 -19.78
CA LYS A 80 -29.25 -2.23 -18.51
C LYS A 80 -27.91 -1.62 -18.15
N GLU A 81 -27.95 -0.41 -17.61
CA GLU A 81 -26.79 0.23 -16.99
C GLU A 81 -26.58 -0.39 -15.60
N GLN A 82 -25.36 -0.87 -15.37
CA GLN A 82 -24.92 -1.42 -14.09
C GLN A 82 -23.65 -0.68 -13.66
N GLU A 83 -23.60 -0.20 -12.42
CA GLU A 83 -22.37 0.33 -11.83
C GLU A 83 -21.46 -0.83 -11.43
N LYS A 84 -20.22 -0.80 -11.88
CA LYS A 84 -19.18 -1.76 -11.52
C LYS A 84 -18.04 -1.07 -10.81
N HIS A 85 -17.41 -1.80 -9.90
CA HIS A 85 -16.16 -1.36 -9.27
C HIS A 85 -14.98 -1.77 -10.18
N PRO A 86 -14.01 -0.87 -10.42
CA PRO A 86 -12.84 -1.18 -11.21
C PRO A 86 -11.95 -2.13 -10.43
N HIS A 87 -11.38 -3.08 -11.16
CA HIS A 87 -10.36 -3.95 -10.62
C HIS A 87 -9.12 -3.12 -10.27
N ILE A 88 -8.58 -3.31 -9.07
CA ILE A 88 -7.38 -2.62 -8.61
C ILE A 88 -6.15 -3.50 -8.88
N VAL A 89 -5.14 -2.92 -9.54
CA VAL A 89 -3.80 -3.50 -9.70
C VAL A 89 -2.79 -2.58 -9.00
N ALA A 90 -2.20 -3.07 -7.92
CA ALA A 90 -1.19 -2.31 -7.19
C ALA A 90 0.22 -2.60 -7.71
N ILE A 91 1.06 -1.59 -7.86
CA ILE A 91 2.47 -1.71 -8.20
C ILE A 91 3.28 -1.14 -7.04
N TYR A 92 3.94 -2.03 -6.30
CA TYR A 92 4.77 -1.69 -5.15
C TYR A 92 6.24 -1.66 -5.53
N PHE A 93 6.89 -0.53 -5.31
CA PHE A 93 8.34 -0.37 -5.37
C PHE A 93 8.90 -0.46 -3.96
N LEU A 94 9.65 -1.52 -3.65
CA LEU A 94 10.29 -1.74 -2.36
C LEU A 94 11.75 -1.31 -2.43
N GLY A 95 12.13 -0.38 -1.54
CA GLY A 95 13.52 0.04 -1.31
C GLY A 95 14.33 -0.93 -0.44
N TYR A 96 13.71 -2.03 0.02
CA TYR A 96 14.31 -3.08 0.83
C TYR A 96 13.99 -4.46 0.25
N PRO A 97 14.85 -5.47 0.47
CA PRO A 97 14.56 -6.84 0.04
C PRO A 97 13.56 -7.52 1.00
N LEU A 98 12.78 -8.45 0.46
CA LEU A 98 11.94 -9.36 1.22
C LEU A 98 12.80 -10.52 1.77
N ASP A 99 12.47 -10.98 2.97
CA ASP A 99 13.27 -11.99 3.66
C ASP A 99 13.34 -13.34 2.92
N ARG A 100 12.24 -13.73 2.27
CA ARG A 100 12.07 -15.09 1.71
C ARG A 100 12.04 -15.14 0.19
N LEU A 101 11.72 -14.03 -0.47
CA LEU A 101 11.52 -13.97 -1.92
C LEU A 101 12.59 -13.10 -2.55
N GLN A 102 13.46 -13.70 -3.36
CA GLN A 102 14.63 -13.02 -3.93
C GLN A 102 14.43 -12.54 -5.38
N ALA A 103 13.20 -12.62 -5.91
CA ALA A 103 12.93 -12.23 -7.28
C ALA A 103 12.79 -10.70 -7.41
N PRO A 104 13.42 -10.06 -8.42
CA PRO A 104 13.36 -8.60 -8.61
C PRO A 104 11.94 -8.09 -8.89
N VAL A 105 11.17 -8.85 -9.66
CA VAL A 105 9.78 -8.54 -9.98
C VAL A 105 8.95 -9.78 -9.64
N ILE A 106 7.96 -9.61 -8.78
CA ILE A 106 7.04 -10.65 -8.33
C ILE A 106 5.64 -10.24 -8.77
N GLN A 107 4.97 -11.14 -9.47
CA GLN A 107 3.56 -10.97 -9.80
C GLN A 107 2.72 -11.75 -8.79
N VAL A 108 1.74 -11.08 -8.21
CA VAL A 108 0.71 -11.65 -7.33
C VAL A 108 -0.61 -11.58 -8.08
N VAL A 109 -1.12 -12.75 -8.47
CA VAL A 109 -2.38 -12.90 -9.20
C VAL A 109 -3.37 -13.70 -8.36
N ARG A 110 -4.62 -13.24 -8.30
CA ARG A 110 -5.69 -14.01 -7.68
C ARG A 110 -5.99 -15.28 -8.48
N GLN A 111 -6.24 -16.37 -7.75
CA GLN A 111 -6.65 -17.65 -8.33
C GLN A 111 -7.73 -18.25 -7.45
N CYS A 112 -8.87 -18.63 -8.05
CA CYS A 112 -9.98 -19.27 -7.36
C CYS A 112 -9.88 -20.78 -7.50
N TYR A 113 -10.05 -21.49 -6.39
CA TYR A 113 -9.99 -22.95 -6.33
C TYR A 113 -11.25 -23.49 -5.66
N ASP A 114 -11.80 -24.57 -6.22
CA ASP A 114 -12.77 -25.41 -5.52
C ASP A 114 -12.00 -26.24 -4.49
N ILE A 115 -12.25 -26.02 -3.20
CA ILE A 115 -11.57 -26.74 -2.11
C ILE A 115 -12.01 -28.22 -2.04
N THR A 116 -13.18 -28.56 -2.57
CA THR A 116 -13.69 -29.94 -2.55
C THR A 116 -13.08 -30.81 -3.63
N THR A 117 -12.88 -30.27 -4.83
CA THR A 117 -12.28 -31.01 -5.96
C THR A 117 -10.79 -30.72 -6.15
N GLY A 118 -10.31 -29.58 -5.66
CA GLY A 118 -8.96 -29.05 -5.90
C GLY A 118 -8.82 -28.32 -7.25
N ASP A 119 -9.89 -28.22 -8.03
CA ASP A 119 -9.85 -27.66 -9.37
C ASP A 119 -9.74 -26.13 -9.33
N ARG A 120 -8.97 -25.59 -10.29
CA ARG A 120 -8.97 -24.15 -10.54
C ARG A 120 -10.27 -23.76 -11.23
N LEU A 121 -10.98 -22.82 -10.64
CA LEU A 121 -12.20 -22.25 -11.21
C LEU A 121 -11.83 -21.23 -12.31
N ALA A 122 -12.46 -21.38 -13.48
CA ALA A 122 -12.34 -20.44 -14.57
C ALA A 122 -13.51 -19.45 -14.54
N GLY A 123 -13.19 -18.15 -14.63
CA GLY A 123 -14.18 -17.07 -14.62
C GLY A 123 -13.81 -15.95 -13.67
N SER A 124 -14.51 -14.82 -13.80
CA SER A 124 -14.45 -13.68 -12.90
C SER A 124 -15.83 -13.47 -12.26
N GLU A 125 -15.84 -13.22 -10.95
CA GLU A 125 -17.06 -12.96 -10.19
C GLU A 125 -16.92 -11.60 -9.50
N GLU A 126 -17.86 -10.69 -9.75
CA GLU A 126 -17.79 -9.29 -9.30
C GLU A 126 -17.58 -9.17 -7.79
N PHE A 127 -18.21 -10.04 -7.00
CA PHE A 127 -18.03 -10.07 -5.55
C PHE A 127 -16.57 -10.34 -5.15
N ILE A 128 -15.90 -11.28 -5.83
CA ILE A 128 -14.50 -11.63 -5.57
C ILE A 128 -13.59 -10.49 -6.04
N GLU A 129 -13.86 -9.93 -7.22
CA GLU A 129 -13.07 -8.83 -7.80
C GLU A 129 -13.17 -7.54 -6.97
N SER A 130 -14.29 -7.33 -6.29
CA SER A 130 -14.49 -6.16 -5.42
C SER A 130 -13.77 -6.26 -4.08
N LEU A 131 -13.28 -7.44 -3.69
CA LEU A 131 -12.63 -7.69 -2.39
C LEU A 131 -11.16 -8.09 -2.51
N THR A 132 -10.69 -8.37 -3.73
CA THR A 132 -9.33 -8.83 -3.99
C THR A 132 -8.68 -7.97 -5.05
N HIS A 133 -7.36 -7.82 -4.99
CA HIS A 133 -6.59 -7.05 -5.95
C HIS A 133 -5.38 -7.86 -6.39
N ASP A 134 -4.96 -7.64 -7.62
CA ASP A 134 -3.69 -8.15 -8.13
C ASP A 134 -2.58 -7.15 -7.78
N ALA A 135 -1.35 -7.64 -7.71
CA ALA A 135 -0.22 -6.78 -7.40
C ALA A 135 1.06 -7.17 -8.14
N PHE A 136 1.89 -6.18 -8.42
CA PHE A 136 3.28 -6.36 -8.80
C PHE A 136 4.16 -5.81 -7.68
N ILE A 137 5.08 -6.64 -7.20
CA ILE A 137 6.04 -6.27 -6.16
C ILE A 137 7.42 -6.21 -6.82
N ILE A 138 7.98 -5.00 -6.86
CA ILE A 138 9.27 -4.70 -7.46
C ILE A 138 10.25 -4.43 -6.33
N GLN A 139 11.22 -5.33 -6.17
CA GLN A 139 12.28 -5.20 -5.18
C GLN A 139 13.49 -4.53 -5.83
N ILE A 140 13.65 -3.22 -5.61
CA ILE A 140 14.75 -2.45 -6.19
C ILE A 140 16.13 -3.03 -5.81
N PRO A 141 16.40 -3.44 -4.56
CA PRO A 141 17.69 -4.04 -4.20
C PRO A 141 17.96 -5.40 -4.85
N ALA A 142 16.93 -6.09 -5.34
CA ALA A 142 17.06 -7.39 -5.98
C ALA A 142 17.21 -7.31 -7.51
N LEU A 143 17.23 -6.09 -8.08
CA LEU A 143 17.46 -5.88 -9.52
C LEU A 143 18.82 -6.45 -9.92
N ARG A 144 18.81 -7.24 -11.00
CA ARG A 144 20.01 -7.91 -11.52
C ARG A 144 20.73 -7.01 -12.51
N GLU A 145 22.05 -7.15 -12.61
CA GLU A 145 22.85 -6.41 -13.60
C GLU A 145 22.55 -6.89 -15.02
N GLU A 146 22.45 -8.21 -15.18
CA GLU A 146 21.95 -8.85 -16.40
C GLU A 146 20.45 -8.61 -16.52
N CYS A 147 20.06 -7.47 -17.07
CA CYS A 147 18.67 -7.14 -17.36
C CYS A 147 18.14 -8.04 -18.47
N LYS A 148 17.37 -9.08 -18.13
CA LYS A 148 16.92 -10.13 -19.07
C LYS A 148 15.64 -9.73 -19.82
N THR A 149 14.90 -8.77 -19.29
CA THR A 149 13.61 -8.34 -19.84
C THR A 149 13.58 -6.84 -20.05
N GLU A 150 12.70 -6.36 -20.94
CA GLU A 150 12.51 -4.92 -21.15
C GLU A 150 12.10 -4.19 -19.86
N LEU A 151 11.33 -4.86 -18.99
CA LEU A 151 10.94 -4.34 -17.69
C LEU A 151 12.15 -4.19 -16.77
N GLU A 152 13.00 -5.22 -16.65
CA GLU A 152 14.23 -5.13 -15.87
C GLU A 152 15.18 -4.04 -16.40
N GLN A 153 15.25 -3.86 -17.74
CA GLN A 153 16.03 -2.79 -18.36
C GLN A 153 15.52 -1.41 -17.93
N LEU A 154 14.20 -1.16 -17.99
CA LEU A 154 13.60 0.09 -17.50
C LEU A 154 13.88 0.28 -16.00
N LEU A 155 13.69 -0.77 -15.20
CA LEU A 155 13.88 -0.71 -13.76
C LEU A 155 15.33 -0.48 -13.34
N SER A 156 16.30 -0.87 -14.16
CA SER A 156 17.73 -0.65 -13.89
C SER A 156 18.12 0.83 -13.82
N LEU A 157 17.27 1.75 -14.32
CA LEU A 157 17.44 3.19 -14.11
C LEU A 157 17.38 3.60 -12.64
N PHE A 158 16.73 2.79 -11.81
CA PHE A 158 16.53 3.04 -10.38
C PHE A 158 17.46 2.19 -9.52
N ASP A 159 18.48 1.55 -10.11
CA ASP A 159 19.43 0.69 -9.41
C ASP A 159 20.32 1.49 -8.45
N GLN A 160 20.08 1.28 -7.15
CA GLN A 160 20.76 2.01 -6.07
C GLN A 160 22.25 1.67 -5.93
N ARG A 161 22.76 0.65 -6.65
CA ARG A 161 24.21 0.38 -6.69
C ARG A 161 25.00 1.43 -7.45
N ARG A 162 24.33 2.27 -8.23
CA ARG A 162 24.93 3.34 -9.05
C ARG A 162 24.92 4.69 -8.35
N VAL A 163 24.55 4.74 -7.07
CA VAL A 163 24.60 5.96 -6.25
C VAL A 163 26.02 6.50 -6.22
N THR A 164 26.17 7.81 -6.40
CA THR A 164 27.48 8.46 -6.29
C THR A 164 27.96 8.44 -4.84
N PRO A 165 29.27 8.25 -4.57
CA PRO A 165 29.78 8.20 -3.19
C PRO A 165 29.55 9.47 -2.36
N ASN A 166 29.34 10.61 -3.02
CA ASN A 166 29.23 11.92 -2.37
C ASN A 166 27.77 12.37 -2.17
N ASP A 167 26.81 11.73 -2.85
CA ASP A 167 25.42 12.17 -2.88
C ASP A 167 24.49 10.97 -3.13
N GLU A 168 23.63 10.66 -2.15
CA GLU A 168 22.69 9.53 -2.18
C GLU A 168 21.51 9.75 -3.14
N HIS A 169 21.34 10.98 -3.63
CA HIS A 169 20.28 11.37 -4.57
C HIS A 169 20.71 11.27 -6.04
N ILE A 170 22.00 11.08 -6.31
CA ILE A 170 22.54 11.05 -7.68
C ILE A 170 22.93 9.62 -8.06
N LEU A 171 22.32 9.13 -9.14
CA LEU A 171 22.69 7.86 -9.77
C LEU A 171 23.55 8.12 -11.02
N GLU A 172 24.67 7.40 -11.14
CA GLU A 172 25.49 7.40 -12.35
C GLU A 172 24.86 6.48 -13.40
N VAL A 173 24.35 7.07 -14.48
CA VAL A 173 23.66 6.35 -15.55
C VAL A 173 24.31 6.69 -16.88
N ASP A 174 24.76 5.67 -17.62
CA ASP A 174 25.20 5.84 -19.00
C ASP A 174 23.99 5.79 -19.94
N GLU A 175 23.63 6.93 -20.55
CA GLU A 175 22.53 7.02 -21.51
C GLU A 175 22.70 6.04 -22.69
N ALA A 176 23.93 5.81 -23.15
CA ALA A 176 24.21 4.94 -24.29
C ALA A 176 23.98 3.45 -23.98
N ALA A 177 23.95 3.08 -22.70
CA ALA A 177 23.66 1.72 -22.25
C ALA A 177 22.17 1.36 -22.36
N TYR A 178 21.29 2.33 -22.62
CA TYR A 178 19.84 2.11 -22.70
C TYR A 178 19.32 2.14 -24.14
N PRO A 179 18.28 1.32 -24.44
CA PRO A 179 17.52 1.42 -25.68
C PRO A 179 17.03 2.85 -25.95
N GLU A 180 17.00 3.26 -27.22
CA GLU A 180 16.57 4.61 -27.65
C GLU A 180 15.22 5.04 -27.04
N LYS A 181 14.28 4.10 -26.87
CA LYS A 181 12.97 4.35 -26.25
C LYS A 181 13.04 4.90 -24.81
N TYR A 182 14.11 4.61 -24.07
CA TYR A 182 14.29 5.02 -22.67
C TYR A 182 15.27 6.19 -22.51
N GLN A 183 16.04 6.55 -23.53
CA GLN A 183 16.97 7.69 -23.47
C GLN A 183 16.29 9.03 -23.11
N PRO A 184 15.09 9.37 -23.62
CA PRO A 184 14.38 10.57 -23.19
C PRO A 184 14.08 10.60 -21.68
N LEU A 185 13.83 9.43 -21.07
CA LEU A 185 13.60 9.31 -19.64
C LEU A 185 14.91 9.57 -18.86
N VAL A 186 16.04 9.01 -19.31
CA VAL A 186 17.37 9.28 -18.73
C VAL A 186 17.67 10.78 -18.75
N ARG A 187 17.44 11.44 -19.90
CA ARG A 187 17.64 12.90 -20.04
C ARG A 187 16.72 13.71 -19.12
N LEU A 188 15.47 13.27 -18.93
CA LEU A 188 14.53 13.92 -18.02
C LEU A 188 15.03 13.84 -16.57
N LEU A 189 15.52 12.67 -16.15
CA LEU A 189 16.10 12.47 -14.82
C LEU A 189 17.36 13.32 -14.61
N HIS A 190 18.27 13.39 -15.60
CA HIS A 190 19.44 14.28 -15.54
C HIS A 190 19.07 15.76 -15.42
N ARG A 191 18.01 16.19 -16.12
CA ARG A 191 17.53 17.57 -16.02
C ARG A 191 16.95 17.86 -14.64
N ALA A 192 16.28 16.90 -14.02
CA ALA A 192 15.72 17.05 -12.68
C ALA A 192 16.82 17.28 -11.62
N ILE A 193 17.91 16.51 -11.67
CA ILE A 193 19.04 16.64 -10.74
C ILE A 193 19.76 18.00 -10.91
N SER A 194 19.79 18.54 -12.13
CA SER A 194 20.36 19.86 -12.39
C SER A 194 19.55 21.03 -11.80
N ASN A 195 18.34 20.79 -11.30
CA ASN A 195 17.49 21.81 -10.70
C ASN A 195 17.74 21.87 -9.18
N GLU A 196 18.18 23.03 -8.69
CA GLU A 196 18.44 23.28 -7.26
C GLU A 196 17.18 23.16 -6.41
N ASP A 197 16.04 23.69 -6.87
CA ASP A 197 14.76 23.58 -6.16
C ASP A 197 14.34 22.12 -5.97
N ILE A 198 14.64 21.25 -6.95
CA ILE A 198 14.31 19.82 -6.86
C ILE A 198 15.22 19.13 -5.84
N ARG A 199 16.51 19.48 -5.80
CA ARG A 199 17.45 18.92 -4.81
C ARG A 199 17.09 19.32 -3.39
N ASP A 200 16.77 20.59 -3.17
CA ASP A 200 16.32 21.09 -1.86
C ASP A 200 15.04 20.35 -1.39
N VAL A 201 14.12 20.06 -2.31
CA VAL A 201 12.92 19.27 -2.00
C VAL A 201 13.27 17.83 -1.60
N MET A 202 14.26 17.20 -2.25
CA MET A 202 14.70 15.84 -1.92
C MET A 202 15.33 15.76 -0.52
N ASP A 203 16.17 16.72 -0.16
CA ASP A 203 16.78 16.80 1.17
C ASP A 203 15.73 16.96 2.27
N VAL A 204 14.77 17.87 2.05
CA VAL A 204 13.65 18.09 2.97
C VAL A 204 12.76 16.85 3.07
N GLU A 205 12.51 16.14 1.96
CA GLU A 205 11.76 14.87 1.96
C GLU A 205 12.45 13.84 2.86
N ASP A 206 13.77 13.68 2.79
CA ASP A 206 14.49 12.70 3.61
C ASP A 206 14.52 13.07 5.10
N GLU A 207 14.65 14.36 5.45
CA GLU A 207 14.47 14.82 6.84
C GLU A 207 13.07 14.46 7.36
N ILE A 208 12.05 14.76 6.57
CA ILE A 208 10.64 14.52 6.94
C ILE A 208 10.34 13.03 7.05
N LEU A 209 10.81 12.20 6.11
CA LEU A 209 10.62 10.75 6.15
C LEU A 209 11.22 10.15 7.43
N ARG A 210 12.41 10.60 7.84
CA ARG A 210 13.02 10.20 9.12
C ARG A 210 12.17 10.63 10.32
N ASP A 211 11.59 11.82 10.30
CA ASP A 211 10.68 12.29 11.36
C ASP A 211 9.39 11.47 11.43
N PHE A 212 8.80 11.11 10.27
CA PHE A 212 7.62 10.25 10.20
C PHE A 212 7.90 8.85 10.74
N GLU A 213 9.04 8.24 10.39
CA GLU A 213 9.44 6.95 10.96
C GLU A 213 9.51 7.01 12.49
N ASN A 214 10.09 8.08 13.03
CA ASN A 214 10.19 8.27 14.47
C ASN A 214 8.81 8.43 15.11
N LEU A 215 7.88 9.12 14.44
CA LEU A 215 6.52 9.29 14.91
C LEU A 215 5.71 7.99 14.86
N GLU A 216 5.76 7.24 13.76
CA GLU A 216 5.09 5.94 13.64
C GLU A 216 5.59 4.96 14.71
N ARG A 217 6.92 4.88 14.93
CA ARG A 217 7.47 4.07 16.03
C ARG A 217 6.97 4.52 17.41
N HIS A 218 6.66 5.81 17.59
CA HIS A 218 6.03 6.28 18.84
C HIS A 218 4.56 5.87 18.92
N ILE A 219 3.81 5.99 17.83
CA ILE A 219 2.40 5.60 17.77
C ILE A 219 2.25 4.10 18.06
N ASP A 220 3.02 3.24 17.40
CA ASP A 220 2.97 1.79 17.63
C ASP A 220 3.24 1.43 19.10
N ARG A 221 4.27 2.06 19.70
CA ARG A 221 4.57 1.89 21.13
C ARG A 221 3.43 2.38 22.03
N GLN A 222 2.75 3.45 21.66
CA GLN A 222 1.60 3.94 22.42
C GLN A 222 0.40 3.01 22.29
N GLU A 223 0.13 2.47 21.10
CA GLU A 223 -0.93 1.47 20.89
C GLU A 223 -0.69 0.21 21.72
N GLU A 224 0.54 -0.30 21.78
CA GLU A 224 0.91 -1.44 22.64
C GLU A 224 0.66 -1.14 24.13
N ILE A 225 1.03 0.06 24.60
CA ILE A 225 0.79 0.48 25.98
C ILE A 225 -0.72 0.55 26.28
N ILE A 226 -1.50 1.12 25.35
CA ILE A 226 -2.96 1.23 25.49
C ILE A 226 -3.59 -0.17 25.52
N GLU A 227 -3.13 -1.10 24.69
CA GLU A 227 -3.63 -2.47 24.68
C GLU A 227 -3.34 -3.19 26.00
N MET A 228 -2.12 -3.05 26.53
CA MET A 228 -1.76 -3.62 27.85
C MET A 228 -2.62 -3.02 28.97
N GLN A 229 -2.81 -1.70 28.98
CA GLN A 229 -3.67 -1.03 29.96
C GLN A 229 -5.13 -1.47 29.84
N GLY A 230 -5.63 -1.68 28.62
CA GLY A 230 -6.97 -2.21 28.37
C GLY A 230 -7.17 -3.62 28.93
N LYS A 231 -6.17 -4.49 28.79
CA LYS A 231 -6.19 -5.83 29.39
C LYS A 231 -6.19 -5.77 30.92
N GLU A 232 -5.32 -4.94 31.51
CA GLU A 232 -5.23 -4.79 32.96
C GLU A 232 -6.52 -4.18 33.56
N LEU A 233 -7.15 -3.22 32.88
CA LEU A 233 -8.45 -2.67 33.27
C LEU A 233 -9.54 -3.76 33.20
N GLY A 234 -9.58 -4.55 32.14
CA GLY A 234 -10.54 -5.65 32.02
C GLY A 234 -10.38 -6.71 33.11
N GLU A 235 -9.16 -6.99 33.57
CA GLU A 235 -8.91 -7.87 34.72
C GLU A 235 -9.37 -7.24 36.04
N LYS A 236 -9.10 -5.95 36.25
CA LYS A 236 -9.57 -5.22 37.43
C LYS A 236 -11.09 -5.15 37.51
N ASP A 237 -11.77 -4.94 36.39
CA ASP A 237 -13.24 -4.92 36.32
C ASP A 237 -13.85 -6.28 36.68
N LYS A 238 -13.25 -7.39 36.21
CA LYS A 238 -13.66 -8.74 36.60
C LYS A 238 -13.48 -8.97 38.11
N ALA A 239 -12.33 -8.59 38.66
CA ALA A 239 -12.06 -8.74 40.09
C ALA A 239 -12.99 -7.86 40.96
N LEU A 240 -13.37 -6.67 40.48
CA LEU A 240 -14.35 -5.81 41.14
C LEU A 240 -15.74 -6.45 41.12
N ALA A 241 -16.19 -6.98 39.98
CA ALA A 241 -17.48 -7.66 39.86
C ALA A 241 -17.57 -8.90 40.77
N GLU A 242 -16.49 -9.66 40.93
CA GLU A 242 -16.44 -10.78 41.88
C GLU A 242 -16.53 -10.32 43.34
N LYS A 243 -15.84 -9.24 43.70
CA LYS A 243 -15.90 -8.66 45.04
C LYS A 243 -17.29 -8.10 45.37
N GLU A 244 -17.97 -7.46 44.40
CA GLU A 244 -19.34 -6.97 44.60
C GLU A 244 -20.31 -8.13 44.86
N LYS A 245 -20.24 -9.21 44.07
CA LYS A 245 -21.05 -10.41 44.31
C LYS A 245 -20.81 -11.00 45.70
N ALA A 246 -19.56 -11.13 46.11
CA ALA A 246 -19.22 -11.64 47.44
C ALA A 246 -19.75 -10.73 48.57
N LEU A 247 -19.68 -9.40 48.40
CA LEU A 247 -20.24 -8.43 49.34
C LEU A 247 -21.77 -8.53 49.42
N GLU A 248 -22.43 -8.75 48.30
CA GLU A 248 -23.89 -8.88 48.22
C GLU A 248 -24.38 -10.16 48.90
N GLU A 249 -23.68 -11.29 48.68
CA GLU A 249 -23.92 -12.53 49.42
C GLU A 249 -23.71 -12.35 50.93
N LEU A 250 -22.61 -11.71 51.33
CA LEU A 250 -22.30 -11.47 52.74
C LEU A 250 -23.37 -10.59 53.40
N ARG A 251 -23.83 -9.53 52.71
CA ARG A 251 -24.95 -8.67 53.16
C ARG A 251 -26.24 -9.46 53.30
N GLY A 252 -26.55 -10.34 52.34
CA GLY A 252 -27.72 -11.22 52.40
C GLY A 252 -27.67 -12.18 53.60
N GLN A 253 -26.52 -12.78 53.89
CA GLN A 253 -26.31 -13.62 55.08
C GLN A 253 -26.48 -12.82 56.38
N LEU A 254 -25.96 -11.59 56.43
CA LEU A 254 -26.06 -10.72 57.60
C LEU A 254 -27.51 -10.28 57.88
N GLN A 255 -28.30 -10.04 56.84
CA GLN A 255 -29.74 -9.77 56.98
C GLN A 255 -30.51 -10.99 57.48
N ARG A 256 -30.19 -12.20 57.00
CA ARG A 256 -30.80 -13.45 57.51
C ARG A 256 -30.47 -13.70 58.98
N LEU A 257 -29.27 -13.33 59.43
CA LEU A 257 -28.86 -13.43 60.85
C LEU A 257 -29.51 -12.36 61.74
N ARG A 258 -29.95 -11.23 61.17
CA ARG A 258 -30.62 -10.13 61.90
C ARG A 258 -32.14 -10.17 61.87
N ALA A 259 -32.74 -11.09 61.11
CA ALA A 259 -34.19 -11.28 61.13
C ALA A 259 -34.60 -11.88 62.50
N PRO A 260 -35.51 -11.24 63.26
CA PRO A 260 -35.95 -11.77 64.54
C PRO A 260 -36.74 -13.07 64.34
N LYS A 261 -36.52 -14.03 65.24
CA LYS A 261 -37.32 -15.27 65.34
C LYS A 261 -38.78 -14.98 65.66
#